data_AF-A2H8N3-F1
#
_entry.id   AF-A2H8N3-F1
#
_cell.length_a   1.000
_cell.length_b   1.000
_cell.length_c   1.000
_cell.angle_alpha   90.00
_cell.angle_beta   90.00
_cell.angle_gamma   90.00
#
_symmetry.space_group_name_H-M   'P 1'
#
loop_
_entity.id
_entity.type
_entity.pdbx_description
1 polymer ?
#
loop_
_entity_poly.entity_id
_entity_poly.type
_entity_poly.pdbx_seq_one_letter_code
_entity_poly.pdbx_strand_id
1 'polypeptide(L)'
;MQGIDNEVIKKTFNYVNDFLSKRINVTDRARSLDDDFDLVIDVKAESFEKGSNGLAFARSTYNHPTTGRPTHGEITLNSNKIPFEAQTLESGDRQFILTVIHELNHILSFSSSLFNKWQPYGETATIVHYTDWQGKEISKGEYESYNDNRVPHMYVRSPCLTEWVNNRFKVKNETLINIGLELEDSGGGGTAGSHPNEKLFFTDLMQGRTYGPGWLSPIFYNTLLDTGWYVPSKNLMEDLIYLDDHINTKIHVNESILLKPPQHSIPLPYQCQSTSLQACFYDYTWTGTCSL
;
A
#
# COMPACT_ATOMS: atom_id res chain seq x y z
N MET A 1 -6.63 -24.04 22.15
CA MET A 1 -6.63 -22.92 21.20
C MET A 1 -5.22 -22.39 20.98
N GLN A 2 -4.49 -21.93 22.02
CA GLN A 2 -3.10 -21.40 21.91
C GLN A 2 -2.10 -22.23 21.07
N GLY A 3 -2.20 -23.57 21.06
CA GLY A 3 -1.31 -24.42 20.25
C GLY A 3 -1.64 -24.49 18.76
N ILE A 4 -2.93 -24.35 18.38
CA ILE A 4 -3.37 -24.39 16.98
C ILE A 4 -3.03 -23.04 16.31
N ASP A 5 -3.30 -21.94 17.01
CA ASP A 5 -3.03 -20.59 16.53
C ASP A 5 -1.53 -20.41 16.23
N ASN A 6 -0.66 -20.97 17.07
CA ASN A 6 0.79 -20.90 16.90
C ASN A 6 1.26 -21.65 15.64
N GLU A 7 0.69 -22.83 15.36
CA GLU A 7 1.04 -23.59 14.15
C GLU A 7 0.51 -22.93 12.86
N VAL A 8 -0.69 -22.34 12.90
CA VAL A 8 -1.25 -21.58 11.77
C VAL A 8 -0.39 -20.35 11.46
N ILE A 9 -0.02 -19.57 12.49
CA ILE A 9 0.87 -18.42 12.34
C ILE A 9 2.20 -18.86 11.73
N LYS A 10 2.89 -19.83 12.35
CA LYS A 10 4.20 -20.31 11.86
C LYS A 10 4.17 -20.76 10.42
N LYS A 11 3.18 -21.57 10.03
CA LYS A 11 3.07 -22.07 8.65
C LYS A 11 2.82 -20.94 7.64
N THR A 12 1.94 -20.00 7.98
CA THR A 12 1.65 -18.84 7.12
C THR A 12 2.91 -17.97 6.97
N PHE A 13 3.60 -17.65 8.07
CA PHE A 13 4.83 -16.85 8.03
C PHE A 13 5.99 -17.56 7.34
N ASN A 14 6.12 -18.89 7.49
CA ASN A 14 7.11 -19.67 6.75
C ASN A 14 6.86 -19.60 5.23
N TYR A 15 5.60 -19.70 4.80
CA TYR A 15 5.25 -19.51 3.40
C TYR A 15 5.59 -18.09 2.93
N VAL A 16 5.22 -17.06 3.69
CA VAL A 16 5.50 -15.66 3.31
C VAL A 16 7.00 -15.40 3.23
N ASN A 17 7.78 -15.91 4.19
CA ASN A 17 9.24 -15.83 4.17
C ASN A 17 9.83 -16.51 2.92
N ASP A 18 9.41 -17.74 2.61
CA ASP A 18 9.86 -18.46 1.41
C ASP A 18 9.46 -17.73 0.12
N PHE A 19 8.23 -17.22 0.07
CA PHE A 19 7.70 -16.50 -1.08
C PHE A 19 8.45 -15.20 -1.36
N LEU A 20 8.65 -14.35 -0.33
CA LEU A 20 9.29 -13.05 -0.45
C LEU A 20 10.82 -13.17 -0.61
N SER A 21 11.50 -14.01 0.18
CA SER A 21 12.97 -14.15 0.10
C SER A 21 13.46 -14.66 -1.26
N LYS A 22 12.67 -15.46 -1.97
CA LYS A 22 12.97 -15.91 -3.34
C LYS A 22 12.77 -14.82 -4.40
N ARG A 23 12.11 -13.71 -4.04
CA ARG A 23 11.64 -12.70 -4.99
C ARG A 23 12.10 -11.28 -4.66
N ILE A 24 12.63 -11.03 -3.47
CA ILE A 24 13.12 -9.72 -3.05
C ILE A 24 14.56 -9.92 -2.59
N ASN A 25 15.52 -9.44 -3.38
CA ASN A 25 16.92 -9.40 -2.97
C ASN A 25 17.23 -8.05 -2.32
N VAL A 26 18.12 -8.03 -1.33
CA VAL A 26 18.68 -6.78 -0.80
C VAL A 26 19.84 -6.34 -1.68
N THR A 27 19.92 -5.03 -1.96
CA THR A 27 21.04 -4.46 -2.72
C THR A 27 22.34 -4.54 -1.94
N ASP A 28 23.49 -4.64 -2.63
CA ASP A 28 24.80 -4.78 -1.97
C ASP A 28 25.09 -3.65 -0.98
N ARG A 29 24.64 -2.43 -1.27
CA ARG A 29 24.80 -1.27 -0.39
C ARG A 29 23.97 -1.35 0.90
N ALA A 30 22.86 -2.08 0.89
CA ALA A 30 21.88 -2.13 1.97
C ALA A 30 21.88 -3.47 2.72
N ARG A 31 22.64 -4.45 2.24
CA ARG A 31 22.82 -5.77 2.86
C ARG A 31 23.52 -5.62 4.22
N SER A 32 23.08 -6.41 5.19
CA SER A 32 23.81 -6.55 6.46
C SER A 32 24.99 -7.49 6.22
N LEU A 33 26.23 -6.98 6.16
CA LEU A 33 27.40 -7.78 5.81
C LEU A 33 27.87 -8.73 6.92
N ASP A 34 27.55 -8.40 8.17
CA ASP A 34 28.02 -9.12 9.36
C ASP A 34 27.00 -10.17 9.87
N ASP A 35 25.82 -10.24 9.26
CA ASP A 35 24.71 -11.11 9.68
C ASP A 35 24.38 -12.15 8.61
N ASP A 36 23.87 -13.32 9.03
CA ASP A 36 23.32 -14.36 8.14
C ASP A 36 21.88 -14.06 7.70
N PHE A 37 21.33 -12.93 8.14
CA PHE A 37 20.00 -12.43 7.81
C PHE A 37 20.06 -10.95 7.42
N ASP A 38 19.14 -10.53 6.55
CA ASP A 38 18.98 -9.11 6.20
C ASP A 38 17.90 -8.41 7.05
N LEU A 39 16.93 -9.16 7.56
CA LEU A 39 15.76 -8.63 8.27
C LEU A 39 15.26 -9.64 9.30
N VAL A 40 15.07 -9.19 10.55
CA VAL A 40 14.45 -9.97 11.63
C VAL A 40 13.07 -9.42 11.95
N ILE A 41 12.05 -10.29 11.97
CA ILE A 41 10.68 -9.90 12.30
C ILE A 41 10.22 -10.65 13.55
N ASP A 42 9.94 -9.92 14.62
CA ASP A 42 9.31 -10.46 15.81
C ASP A 42 7.79 -10.53 15.62
N VAL A 43 7.22 -11.73 15.71
CA VAL A 43 5.78 -11.96 15.53
C VAL A 43 5.12 -12.25 16.87
N LYS A 44 4.11 -11.46 17.21
CA LYS A 44 3.32 -11.58 18.44
C LYS A 44 1.84 -11.78 18.10
N ALA A 45 1.11 -12.48 18.96
CA ALA A 45 -0.33 -12.65 18.82
C ALA A 45 -1.01 -12.26 20.14
N GLU A 46 -1.86 -11.24 20.10
CA GLU A 46 -2.47 -10.63 21.27
C GLU A 46 -3.96 -10.35 20.99
N SER A 47 -4.79 -10.41 22.04
CA SER A 47 -6.19 -10.03 21.90
C SER A 47 -6.30 -8.52 21.84
N PHE A 48 -6.80 -7.98 20.73
CA PHE A 48 -7.05 -6.53 20.63
C PHE A 48 -8.30 -6.14 21.43
N GLU A 49 -8.42 -4.84 21.73
CA GLU A 49 -9.57 -4.31 22.47
C GLU A 49 -10.91 -4.72 21.84
N LYS A 50 -11.91 -4.93 22.70
CA LYS A 50 -13.24 -5.35 22.27
C LYS A 50 -13.87 -4.25 21.38
N GLY A 51 -14.07 -4.57 20.11
CA GLY A 51 -14.57 -3.64 19.09
C GLY A 51 -13.51 -3.15 18.11
N SER A 52 -12.24 -3.50 18.31
CA SER A 52 -11.19 -3.27 17.31
C SER A 52 -11.42 -4.18 16.09
N ASN A 53 -11.48 -3.55 14.93
CA ASN A 53 -11.52 -4.24 13.63
C ASN A 53 -10.12 -4.50 13.06
N GLY A 54 -9.06 -4.05 13.74
CA GLY A 54 -7.68 -4.29 13.32
C GLY A 54 -7.35 -5.78 13.28
N LEU A 55 -6.77 -6.23 12.17
CA LEU A 55 -6.34 -7.61 11.98
C LEU A 55 -4.90 -7.82 12.46
N ALA A 56 -4.05 -6.83 12.25
CA ALA A 56 -2.67 -6.77 12.72
C ALA A 56 -2.17 -5.32 12.72
N PHE A 57 -0.99 -5.09 13.27
CA PHE A 57 -0.22 -3.85 13.11
C PHE A 57 1.27 -4.17 13.10
N ALA A 58 2.05 -3.34 12.40
CA ALA A 58 3.48 -3.51 12.30
C ALA A 58 4.28 -2.20 12.32
N ARG A 59 5.56 -2.33 12.65
CA ARG A 59 6.52 -1.22 12.63
C ARG A 59 7.94 -1.71 12.45
N SER A 60 8.77 -0.92 11.77
CA SER A 60 10.23 -1.06 11.84
C SER A 60 10.73 -0.64 13.21
N THR A 61 11.65 -1.41 13.80
CA THR A 61 12.24 -1.11 15.12
C THR A 61 13.70 -0.68 15.04
N TYR A 62 14.47 -1.27 14.14
CA TYR A 62 15.87 -0.91 13.89
C TYR A 62 16.12 -0.73 12.40
N ASN A 63 17.00 0.22 12.07
CA ASN A 63 17.36 0.55 10.69
C ASN A 63 18.88 0.46 10.52
N HIS A 64 19.30 0.05 9.33
CA HIS A 64 20.68 0.07 8.89
C HIS A 64 21.25 1.49 9.01
N PRO A 65 22.42 1.67 9.65
CA PRO A 65 22.89 2.99 10.09
C PRO A 65 23.20 3.94 8.93
N THR A 66 23.56 3.43 7.75
CA THR A 66 23.95 4.26 6.60
C THR A 66 22.84 4.43 5.57
N THR A 67 22.04 3.39 5.33
CA THR A 67 21.04 3.38 4.26
C THR A 67 19.64 3.67 4.76
N GLY A 68 19.41 3.61 6.08
CA GLY A 68 18.09 3.75 6.68
C GLY A 68 17.14 2.58 6.44
N ARG A 69 17.58 1.51 5.75
CA ARG A 69 16.79 0.29 5.51
C ARG A 69 16.40 -0.37 6.83
N PRO A 70 15.13 -0.72 7.06
CA PRO A 70 14.75 -1.53 8.21
C PRO A 70 15.49 -2.87 8.25
N THR A 71 16.14 -3.17 9.38
CA THR A 71 16.82 -4.44 9.66
C THR A 71 16.05 -5.28 10.68
N HIS A 72 15.15 -4.65 11.43
CA HIS A 72 14.27 -5.31 12.36
C HIS A 72 12.88 -4.70 12.32
N GLY A 73 11.87 -5.52 12.59
CA GLY A 73 10.51 -5.05 12.78
C GLY A 73 9.71 -5.96 13.71
N GLU A 74 8.54 -5.48 14.09
CA GLU A 74 7.59 -6.23 14.91
C GLU A 74 6.25 -6.27 14.20
N ILE A 75 5.58 -7.43 14.24
CA ILE A 75 4.19 -7.61 13.80
C ILE A 75 3.39 -8.16 14.97
N THR A 76 2.30 -7.48 15.33
CA THR A 76 1.33 -7.97 16.30
C THR A 76 0.03 -8.34 15.58
N LEU A 77 -0.36 -9.60 15.69
CA LEU A 77 -1.59 -10.16 15.10
C LEU A 77 -2.72 -10.14 16.14
N ASN A 78 -3.94 -9.84 15.70
CA ASN A 78 -5.13 -10.00 16.53
C ASN A 78 -5.46 -11.48 16.68
N SER A 79 -5.27 -12.03 17.88
CA SER A 79 -5.49 -13.45 18.18
C SER A 79 -6.90 -13.93 17.86
N ASN A 80 -7.90 -13.04 17.93
CA ASN A 80 -9.30 -13.35 17.65
C ASN A 80 -9.63 -13.45 16.15
N LYS A 81 -8.68 -13.13 15.27
CA LYS A 81 -8.85 -13.04 13.81
C LYS A 81 -7.95 -14.02 13.06
N ILE A 82 -7.22 -14.88 13.78
CA ILE A 82 -6.39 -15.93 13.18
C ILE A 82 -7.33 -16.99 12.58
N PRO A 83 -7.14 -17.38 11.31
CA PRO A 83 -7.95 -18.43 10.68
C PRO A 83 -7.66 -19.81 11.30
N PHE A 84 -8.55 -20.77 11.05
CA PHE A 84 -8.36 -22.15 11.51
C PHE A 84 -7.25 -22.91 10.76
N GLU A 85 -6.92 -22.46 9.54
CA GLU A 85 -5.93 -23.08 8.68
C GLU A 85 -4.90 -22.04 8.22
N ALA A 86 -3.67 -22.50 7.98
CA ALA A 86 -2.62 -21.66 7.41
C ALA A 86 -2.99 -21.22 6.00
N GLN A 87 -2.63 -19.98 5.67
CA GLN A 87 -2.94 -19.40 4.36
C GLN A 87 -1.70 -19.31 3.47
N THR A 88 -1.95 -19.36 2.16
CA THR A 88 -1.02 -19.17 1.04
C THR A 88 -1.65 -18.17 0.06
N LEU A 89 -0.92 -17.66 -0.94
CA LEU A 89 -1.54 -16.79 -1.95
C LEU A 89 -2.54 -17.54 -2.83
N GLU A 90 -2.49 -18.87 -2.82
CA GLU A 90 -3.42 -19.76 -3.52
C GLU A 90 -4.65 -20.14 -2.67
N SER A 91 -4.72 -19.68 -1.42
CA SER A 91 -5.89 -19.91 -0.55
C SER A 91 -7.13 -19.22 -1.10
N GLY A 92 -8.30 -19.83 -0.94
CA GLY A 92 -9.56 -19.24 -1.44
C GLY A 92 -9.93 -17.93 -0.75
N ASP A 93 -9.70 -17.85 0.56
CA ASP A 93 -9.67 -16.58 1.29
C ASP A 93 -8.21 -16.21 1.55
N ARG A 94 -7.78 -15.06 1.00
CA ARG A 94 -6.41 -14.55 1.12
C ARG A 94 -6.28 -13.44 2.18
N GLN A 95 -7.35 -13.09 2.90
CA GLN A 95 -7.36 -11.89 3.74
C GLN A 95 -6.29 -11.90 4.82
N PHE A 96 -6.09 -13.02 5.51
CA PHE A 96 -5.11 -13.09 6.60
C PHE A 96 -3.67 -13.07 6.06
N ILE A 97 -3.34 -13.84 5.01
CA ILE A 97 -2.00 -13.77 4.41
C ILE A 97 -1.69 -12.40 3.82
N LEU A 98 -2.66 -11.74 3.17
CA LEU A 98 -2.48 -10.40 2.64
C LEU A 98 -2.34 -9.35 3.73
N THR A 99 -3.02 -9.53 4.87
CA THR A 99 -2.77 -8.71 6.06
C THR A 99 -1.33 -8.88 6.54
N VAL A 100 -0.80 -10.11 6.59
CA VAL A 100 0.60 -10.35 6.96
C VAL A 100 1.57 -9.65 6.00
N ILE A 101 1.33 -9.72 4.69
CA ILE A 101 2.18 -9.08 3.69
C ILE A 101 2.03 -7.54 3.72
N HIS A 102 0.83 -7.02 3.99
CA HIS A 102 0.56 -5.60 4.20
C HIS A 102 1.39 -5.04 5.37
N GLU A 103 1.30 -5.70 6.52
CA GLU A 103 2.07 -5.36 7.71
C GLU A 103 3.59 -5.47 7.48
N LEU A 104 4.03 -6.50 6.76
CA LEU A 104 5.43 -6.61 6.35
C LEU A 104 5.82 -5.45 5.43
N ASN A 105 4.96 -4.98 4.54
CA ASN A 105 5.30 -3.88 3.66
C ASN A 105 5.44 -2.54 4.40
N HIS A 106 4.71 -2.33 5.50
CA HIS A 106 4.99 -1.21 6.41
C HIS A 106 6.41 -1.25 7.00
N ILE A 107 6.95 -2.46 7.20
CA ILE A 107 8.33 -2.66 7.64
C ILE A 107 9.30 -2.55 6.47
N LEU A 108 8.94 -3.05 5.28
CA LEU A 108 9.87 -3.10 4.15
C LEU A 108 10.05 -1.74 3.49
N SER A 109 8.97 -1.05 3.11
CA SER A 109 9.06 0.14 2.26
C SER A 109 8.02 1.22 2.53
N PHE A 110 6.78 0.83 2.83
CA PHE A 110 5.63 1.72 2.72
C PHE A 110 5.14 2.18 4.08
N SER A 111 5.80 3.17 4.66
CA SER A 111 5.39 3.82 5.90
C SER A 111 5.84 5.27 5.88
N SER A 112 5.03 6.18 6.45
CA SER A 112 5.39 7.59 6.61
C SER A 112 6.77 7.79 7.27
N SER A 113 7.16 6.87 8.17
CA SER A 113 8.44 6.90 8.88
C SER A 113 9.65 6.40 8.05
N LEU A 114 9.40 5.85 6.87
CA LEU A 114 10.40 5.29 5.96
C LEU A 114 10.61 6.15 4.71
N PHE A 115 9.60 6.91 4.26
CA PHE A 115 9.69 7.66 3.01
C PHE A 115 10.87 8.64 2.96
N ASN A 116 11.19 9.31 4.06
CA ASN A 116 12.35 10.21 4.13
C ASN A 116 13.71 9.50 4.17
N LYS A 117 13.72 8.16 4.28
CA LYS A 117 14.92 7.32 4.26
C LYS A 117 15.14 6.65 2.92
N TRP A 118 14.19 6.74 1.98
CA TRP A 118 14.37 6.19 0.65
C TRP A 118 15.55 6.86 -0.03
N GLN A 119 16.37 6.02 -0.66
CA GLN A 119 17.58 6.46 -1.33
C GLN A 119 17.58 5.98 -2.79
N PRO A 120 16.59 6.36 -3.63
CA PRO A 120 16.58 5.94 -5.02
C PRO A 120 17.92 6.29 -5.67
N TYR A 121 18.54 5.33 -6.35
CA TYR A 121 19.86 5.46 -6.98
C TYR A 121 21.04 5.80 -6.05
N GLY A 122 20.83 5.90 -4.73
CA GLY A 122 21.90 6.15 -3.74
C GLY A 122 21.77 7.48 -3.03
N GLU A 123 20.75 8.26 -3.36
CA GLU A 123 20.61 9.62 -2.90
C GLU A 123 19.31 9.78 -2.11
N THR A 124 19.39 10.39 -0.93
CA THR A 124 18.20 10.76 -0.17
C THR A 124 17.34 11.71 -1.00
N ALA A 125 16.08 11.36 -1.19
CA ALA A 125 15.13 12.18 -1.94
C ALA A 125 14.01 12.72 -1.03
N THR A 126 13.52 13.92 -1.33
CA THR A 126 12.27 14.41 -0.75
C THR A 126 11.12 13.64 -1.39
N ILE A 127 10.66 12.61 -0.70
CA ILE A 127 9.62 11.72 -1.22
C ILE A 127 8.23 12.29 -0.93
N VAL A 128 8.00 12.82 0.27
CA VAL A 128 6.67 13.33 0.66
C VAL A 128 6.55 14.82 0.37
N HIS A 129 5.51 15.20 -0.37
CA HIS A 129 5.18 16.61 -0.61
C HIS A 129 3.67 16.83 -0.60
N TYR A 130 3.28 18.10 -0.59
CA TYR A 130 1.90 18.55 -0.46
C TYR A 130 1.58 19.44 -1.65
N THR A 131 0.35 19.36 -2.15
CA THR A 131 -0.14 20.30 -3.17
C THR A 131 -1.41 20.99 -2.73
N ASP A 132 -1.66 22.16 -3.30
CA ASP A 132 -3.00 22.72 -3.33
C ASP A 132 -3.92 21.97 -4.32
N TRP A 133 -5.16 22.44 -4.45
CA TRP A 133 -6.19 21.88 -5.33
C TRP A 133 -5.87 22.02 -6.83
N GLN A 134 -4.87 22.81 -7.20
CA GLN A 134 -4.39 22.98 -8.58
C GLN A 134 -3.17 22.08 -8.87
N GLY A 135 -2.69 21.32 -7.89
CA GLY A 135 -1.47 20.52 -8.00
C GLY A 135 -0.19 21.33 -7.82
N LYS A 136 -0.28 22.58 -7.34
CA LYS A 136 0.91 23.40 -7.05
C LYS A 136 1.49 22.97 -5.70
N GLU A 137 2.80 22.79 -5.66
CA GLU A 137 3.51 22.41 -4.43
C GLU A 137 3.37 23.50 -3.34
N ILE A 138 3.00 23.08 -2.13
CA ILE A 138 2.82 23.92 -0.94
C ILE A 138 3.60 23.34 0.24
N SER A 139 3.83 24.16 1.28
CA SER A 139 4.45 23.67 2.51
C SER A 139 3.45 22.83 3.32
N LYS A 140 3.98 21.94 4.18
CA LYS A 140 3.16 21.16 5.13
C LYS A 140 2.30 22.06 6.04
N GLY A 141 2.78 23.26 6.38
CA GLY A 141 2.04 24.20 7.23
C GLY A 141 0.85 24.85 6.53
N GLU A 142 0.85 24.89 5.21
CA GLU A 142 -0.24 25.38 4.37
C GLU A 142 -1.22 24.27 3.96
N TYR A 143 -0.91 23.01 4.31
CA TYR A 143 -1.81 21.89 4.13
C TYR A 143 -3.01 22.01 5.06
N GLU A 144 -4.15 22.43 4.51
CA GLU A 144 -5.43 22.50 5.20
C GLU A 144 -6.15 21.15 5.07
N SER A 145 -6.94 20.72 6.06
CA SER A 145 -7.84 19.58 5.84
C SER A 145 -8.90 19.92 4.79
N TYR A 146 -9.41 18.91 4.07
CA TYR A 146 -10.49 19.04 3.08
C TYR A 146 -11.54 20.08 3.49
N ASN A 147 -11.84 21.01 2.58
CA ASN A 147 -13.07 21.81 2.62
C ASN A 147 -13.78 21.66 1.28
N ASP A 148 -15.09 21.88 1.23
CA ASP A 148 -16.00 21.56 0.10
C ASP A 148 -15.51 21.99 -1.31
N ASN A 149 -14.51 22.89 -1.40
CA ASN A 149 -13.92 23.39 -2.64
C ASN A 149 -12.39 23.19 -2.77
N ARG A 150 -11.71 22.63 -1.76
CA ARG A 150 -10.24 22.43 -1.76
C ARG A 150 -9.91 21.03 -1.30
N VAL A 151 -9.28 20.27 -2.19
CA VAL A 151 -8.67 18.98 -1.86
C VAL A 151 -7.16 19.17 -1.96
N PRO A 152 -6.48 19.58 -0.88
CA PRO A 152 -5.04 19.47 -0.83
C PRO A 152 -4.70 18.00 -0.63
N HIS A 153 -3.65 17.55 -1.30
CA HIS A 153 -3.29 16.15 -1.36
C HIS A 153 -1.85 15.98 -0.90
N MET A 154 -1.59 14.86 -0.24
CA MET A 154 -0.26 14.44 0.16
C MET A 154 0.20 13.34 -0.81
N TYR A 155 1.44 13.41 -1.28
CA TYR A 155 1.95 12.48 -2.27
C TYR A 155 3.34 11.94 -1.94
N VAL A 156 3.62 10.74 -2.45
CA VAL A 156 4.95 10.11 -2.55
C VAL A 156 5.45 10.29 -3.98
N ARG A 157 6.48 11.12 -4.15
CA ARG A 157 7.21 11.35 -5.40
C ARG A 157 8.50 10.55 -5.38
N SER A 158 8.54 9.48 -6.17
CA SER A 158 9.75 8.69 -6.40
C SER A 158 9.84 8.21 -7.86
N PRO A 159 11.03 7.86 -8.38
CA PRO A 159 11.23 7.67 -9.82
C PRO A 159 10.31 6.65 -10.49
N CYS A 160 10.37 5.38 -10.07
CA CYS A 160 9.59 4.31 -10.70
C CYS A 160 8.10 4.43 -10.40
N LEU A 161 7.76 4.79 -9.16
CA LEU A 161 6.37 4.94 -8.73
C LEU A 161 5.67 6.10 -9.45
N THR A 162 6.35 7.25 -9.58
CA THR A 162 5.80 8.42 -10.29
C THR A 162 5.64 8.12 -11.78
N GLU A 163 6.62 7.44 -12.39
CA GLU A 163 6.50 6.99 -13.78
C GLU A 163 5.28 6.07 -13.97
N TRP A 164 5.09 5.10 -13.06
CA TRP A 164 3.93 4.22 -13.11
C TRP A 164 2.61 4.97 -12.96
N VAL A 165 2.51 5.92 -12.00
CA VAL A 165 1.31 6.76 -11.83
C VAL A 165 1.04 7.58 -13.10
N ASN A 166 2.07 8.19 -13.68
CA ASN A 166 1.95 8.98 -14.90
C ASN A 166 1.45 8.14 -16.06
N ASN A 167 1.98 6.92 -16.23
CA ASN A 167 1.54 6.00 -17.26
C ASN A 167 0.09 5.56 -17.04
N ARG A 168 -0.25 5.17 -15.80
CA ARG A 168 -1.59 4.71 -15.42
C ARG A 168 -2.66 5.78 -15.69
N PHE A 169 -2.41 7.02 -15.30
CA PHE A 169 -3.38 8.11 -15.45
C PHE A 169 -3.09 9.01 -16.65
N LYS A 170 -2.18 8.63 -17.55
CA LYS A 170 -1.85 9.34 -18.79
C LYS A 170 -1.52 10.81 -18.56
N VAL A 171 -0.70 11.07 -17.54
CA VAL A 171 -0.27 12.40 -17.16
C VAL A 171 0.61 13.00 -18.24
N LYS A 172 0.19 14.17 -18.74
CA LYS A 172 0.89 14.93 -19.79
C LYS A 172 1.15 16.36 -19.36
N ASN A 173 0.38 16.88 -18.41
CA ASN A 173 0.57 18.20 -17.87
C ASN A 173 1.90 18.28 -17.11
N GLU A 174 2.76 19.21 -17.51
CA GLU A 174 4.08 19.44 -16.90
C GLU A 174 3.99 19.80 -15.41
N THR A 175 2.88 20.40 -14.96
CA THR A 175 2.68 20.69 -13.53
C THR A 175 2.33 19.44 -12.73
N LEU A 176 1.84 18.38 -13.38
CA LEU A 176 1.39 17.14 -12.72
C LEU A 176 2.36 15.97 -12.92
N ILE A 177 3.28 16.05 -13.89
CA ILE A 177 4.18 14.93 -14.23
C ILE A 177 5.06 14.47 -13.06
N ASN A 178 5.24 15.32 -12.05
CA ASN A 178 5.99 14.97 -10.84
C ASN A 178 5.09 14.77 -9.61
N ILE A 179 3.77 14.73 -9.75
CA ILE A 179 2.87 14.69 -8.58
C ILE A 179 3.00 13.40 -7.76
N GLY A 180 3.32 12.27 -8.40
CA GLY A 180 3.54 11.01 -7.70
C GLY A 180 2.26 10.34 -7.18
N LEU A 181 2.43 9.39 -6.26
CA LEU A 181 1.35 8.57 -5.72
C LEU A 181 0.65 9.28 -4.55
N GLU A 182 -0.66 9.48 -4.66
CA GLU A 182 -1.48 10.07 -3.59
C GLU A 182 -1.51 9.16 -2.36
N LEU A 183 -1.30 9.76 -1.18
CA LEU A 183 -1.41 9.11 0.12
C LEU A 183 -2.78 9.37 0.73
N GLU A 184 -3.22 8.42 1.55
CA GLU A 184 -4.41 8.53 2.38
C GLU A 184 -4.29 9.74 3.32
N ASP A 185 -5.30 10.58 3.36
CA ASP A 185 -5.36 11.81 4.17
C ASP A 185 -6.34 11.68 5.35
N SER A 186 -7.10 10.59 5.40
CA SER A 186 -8.08 10.29 6.43
C SER A 186 -7.60 9.23 7.44
N GLY A 187 -8.31 9.14 8.57
CA GLY A 187 -8.00 8.17 9.64
C GLY A 187 -7.04 8.70 10.70
N GLY A 188 -6.47 7.78 11.50
CA GLY A 188 -5.52 8.11 12.56
C GLY A 188 -4.07 8.17 12.06
N GLY A 189 -3.12 8.45 12.97
CA GLY A 189 -1.69 8.52 12.63
C GLY A 189 -1.07 7.21 12.10
N GLY A 190 -1.75 6.06 12.29
CA GLY A 190 -1.38 4.79 11.66
C GLY A 190 -1.90 4.62 10.24
N THR A 191 -2.86 5.45 9.80
CA THR A 191 -3.52 5.33 8.49
C THR A 191 -3.09 6.47 7.56
N ALA A 192 -3.28 7.71 8.00
CA ALA A 192 -2.97 8.88 7.20
C ALA A 192 -1.46 8.95 6.89
N GLY A 193 -1.14 9.11 5.60
CA GLY A 193 0.23 9.22 5.12
C GLY A 193 1.03 7.92 5.09
N SER A 194 0.42 6.77 5.40
CA SER A 194 1.10 5.46 5.36
C SER A 194 0.41 4.45 4.46
N HIS A 195 -0.59 4.88 3.68
CA HIS A 195 -1.30 4.06 2.70
C HIS A 195 -1.49 4.86 1.40
N PRO A 196 -1.53 4.24 0.21
CA PRO A 196 -2.05 4.86 -0.99
C PRO A 196 -3.50 5.29 -0.78
N ASN A 197 -3.88 6.42 -1.37
CA ASN A 197 -5.25 6.93 -1.24
C ASN A 197 -6.25 5.95 -1.88
N GLU A 198 -7.20 5.48 -1.09
CA GLU A 198 -8.14 4.44 -1.51
C GLU A 198 -9.04 4.87 -2.67
N LYS A 199 -9.24 6.18 -2.86
CA LYS A 199 -9.94 6.77 -4.01
C LYS A 199 -9.32 6.37 -5.35
N LEU A 200 -7.99 6.23 -5.40
CA LEU A 200 -7.24 5.98 -6.64
C LEU A 200 -6.72 4.55 -6.76
N PHE A 201 -6.42 3.92 -5.63
CA PHE A 201 -5.69 2.66 -5.57
C PHE A 201 -6.45 1.60 -4.77
N PHE A 202 -7.77 1.62 -4.87
CA PHE A 202 -8.65 0.67 -4.21
C PHE A 202 -8.24 -0.78 -4.51
N THR A 203 -8.27 -1.65 -3.50
CA THR A 203 -7.77 -3.04 -3.50
C THR A 203 -6.27 -3.24 -3.68
N ASP A 204 -5.46 -2.18 -3.64
CA ASP A 204 -4.04 -2.38 -3.41
C ASP A 204 -3.79 -3.12 -2.09
N LEU A 205 -2.69 -3.88 -2.01
CA LEU A 205 -2.22 -4.51 -0.78
C LEU A 205 -2.21 -3.50 0.37
N MET A 206 -1.74 -2.27 0.13
CA MET A 206 -1.59 -1.21 1.11
C MET A 206 -2.82 -0.31 1.25
N GLN A 207 -4.01 -0.72 0.82
CA GLN A 207 -5.22 0.05 1.13
C GLN A 207 -5.37 0.29 2.64
N GLY A 208 -5.73 1.51 3.04
CA GLY A 208 -5.83 1.88 4.47
C GLY A 208 -7.01 1.23 5.22
N ARG A 209 -7.96 0.66 4.47
CA ARG A 209 -9.12 -0.08 4.98
C ARG A 209 -9.38 -1.29 4.11
N THR A 210 -9.63 -2.45 4.72
CA THR A 210 -9.88 -3.68 3.97
C THR A 210 -11.32 -3.78 3.49
N TYR A 211 -11.53 -3.68 2.17
CA TYR A 211 -12.85 -3.85 1.53
C TYR A 211 -12.99 -5.15 0.72
N GLY A 212 -11.91 -5.93 0.63
CA GLY A 212 -11.82 -7.16 -0.15
C GLY A 212 -10.38 -7.68 -0.15
N PRO A 213 -10.04 -8.68 -0.98
CA PRO A 213 -8.65 -9.10 -1.13
C PRO A 213 -7.81 -7.93 -1.67
N GLY A 214 -6.65 -7.70 -1.06
CA GLY A 214 -5.62 -6.81 -1.59
C GLY A 214 -4.75 -7.50 -2.64
N TRP A 215 -4.24 -6.73 -3.59
CA TRP A 215 -3.35 -7.22 -4.65
C TRP A 215 -1.93 -6.73 -4.44
N LEU A 216 -0.93 -7.59 -4.66
CA LEU A 216 0.49 -7.20 -4.66
C LEU A 216 0.79 -6.35 -5.91
N SER A 217 0.27 -5.13 -5.95
CA SER A 217 0.21 -4.33 -7.16
C SER A 217 1.57 -3.75 -7.59
N PRO A 218 1.65 -3.05 -8.74
CA PRO A 218 2.83 -2.27 -9.09
C PRO A 218 3.25 -1.26 -8.01
N ILE A 219 2.35 -0.83 -7.11
CA ILE A 219 2.73 0.01 -5.97
C ILE A 219 3.73 -0.73 -5.07
N PHE A 220 3.40 -1.96 -4.66
CA PHE A 220 4.28 -2.80 -3.84
C PHE A 220 5.66 -3.00 -4.49
N TYR A 221 5.67 -3.29 -5.79
CA TYR A 221 6.91 -3.47 -6.54
C TYR A 221 7.74 -2.19 -6.67
N ASN A 222 7.12 -1.08 -7.08
CA ASN A 222 7.81 0.17 -7.33
C ASN A 222 8.31 0.81 -6.03
N THR A 223 7.60 0.68 -4.91
CA THR A 223 8.06 1.22 -3.63
C THR A 223 9.27 0.46 -3.11
N LEU A 224 9.30 -0.87 -3.27
CA LEU A 224 10.50 -1.67 -2.97
C LEU A 224 11.71 -1.23 -3.81
N LEU A 225 11.52 -1.00 -5.12
CA LEU A 225 12.58 -0.50 -5.99
C LEU A 225 13.05 0.91 -5.59
N ASP A 226 12.13 1.83 -5.39
CA ASP A 226 12.43 3.24 -5.17
C ASP A 226 13.01 3.53 -3.79
N THR A 227 12.88 2.61 -2.83
CA THR A 227 13.72 2.66 -1.61
C THR A 227 15.22 2.58 -1.94
N GLY A 228 15.55 1.90 -3.04
CA GLY A 228 16.89 1.44 -3.42
C GLY A 228 17.50 0.42 -2.45
N TRP A 229 16.73 -0.07 -1.48
CA TRP A 229 17.13 -1.12 -0.55
C TRP A 229 16.98 -2.51 -1.17
N TYR A 230 16.04 -2.67 -2.10
CA TYR A 230 15.66 -3.97 -2.63
C TYR A 230 15.69 -4.02 -4.16
N VAL A 231 15.83 -5.24 -4.66
CA VAL A 231 15.66 -5.62 -6.06
C VAL A 231 14.53 -6.66 -6.11
N PRO A 232 13.27 -6.22 -6.22
CA PRO A 232 12.13 -7.12 -6.35
C PRO A 232 12.06 -7.74 -7.74
N SER A 233 11.57 -8.98 -7.79
CA SER A 233 11.24 -9.71 -9.01
C SER A 233 9.89 -9.25 -9.54
N LYS A 234 9.77 -9.13 -10.87
CA LYS A 234 8.49 -8.79 -11.52
C LYS A 234 7.40 -9.85 -11.27
N ASN A 235 7.77 -11.07 -10.92
CA ASN A 235 6.84 -12.15 -10.58
C ASN A 235 6.14 -11.96 -9.22
N LEU A 236 6.40 -10.86 -8.52
CA LEU A 236 5.62 -10.43 -7.36
C LEU A 236 4.34 -9.69 -7.74
N MET A 237 4.31 -9.08 -8.92
CA MET A 237 3.24 -8.16 -9.30
C MET A 237 1.96 -8.89 -9.69
N GLU A 238 0.86 -8.44 -9.10
CA GLU A 238 -0.50 -8.71 -9.54
C GLU A 238 -1.07 -7.43 -10.19
N ASP A 239 -2.03 -7.60 -11.10
CA ASP A 239 -2.67 -6.47 -11.76
C ASP A 239 -3.61 -5.71 -10.80
N LEU A 240 -3.45 -4.39 -10.71
CA LEU A 240 -4.42 -3.52 -10.03
C LEU A 240 -5.52 -3.15 -11.01
N ILE A 241 -6.65 -3.86 -10.97
CA ILE A 241 -7.75 -3.70 -11.93
C ILE A 241 -8.49 -2.35 -11.75
N TYR A 242 -8.56 -1.84 -10.52
CA TYR A 242 -9.33 -0.64 -10.19
C TYR A 242 -8.79 0.61 -10.91
N LEU A 243 -9.60 1.27 -11.74
CA LEU A 243 -9.17 2.42 -12.57
C LEU A 243 -8.04 2.11 -13.56
N ASP A 244 -7.95 0.86 -14.03
CA ASP A 244 -7.06 0.48 -15.13
C ASP A 244 -7.84 0.36 -16.44
N ASP A 245 -7.68 1.32 -17.35
CA ASP A 245 -8.35 1.26 -18.65
C ASP A 245 -7.59 0.52 -19.75
N HIS A 246 -6.40 -0.01 -19.44
CA HIS A 246 -5.75 -1.03 -20.28
C HIS A 246 -6.40 -2.39 -20.06
N ILE A 247 -6.82 -2.70 -18.83
CA ILE A 247 -7.50 -3.95 -18.46
C ILE A 247 -9.01 -3.81 -18.71
N ASN A 248 -9.62 -2.75 -18.19
CA ASN A 248 -11.04 -2.48 -18.36
C ASN A 248 -11.28 -1.43 -19.44
N THR A 249 -11.31 -1.87 -20.71
CA THR A 249 -11.49 -0.97 -21.86
C THR A 249 -12.86 -0.28 -21.93
N LYS A 250 -13.77 -0.55 -20.99
CA LYS A 250 -15.08 0.11 -20.89
C LYS A 250 -15.02 1.45 -20.15
N ILE A 251 -13.91 1.72 -19.48
CA ILE A 251 -13.68 2.99 -18.80
C ILE A 251 -12.61 3.80 -19.51
N HIS A 252 -12.52 5.08 -19.17
CA HIS A 252 -11.46 5.95 -19.64
C HIS A 252 -10.90 6.72 -18.45
N VAL A 253 -9.59 6.60 -18.24
CA VAL A 253 -8.86 7.34 -17.21
C VAL A 253 -7.89 8.34 -17.85
N ASN A 254 -7.74 9.48 -17.19
CA ASN A 254 -6.79 10.54 -17.53
C ASN A 254 -6.39 11.32 -16.26
N GLU A 255 -5.45 12.24 -16.41
CA GLU A 255 -4.81 12.98 -15.32
C GLU A 255 -5.77 13.81 -14.46
N SER A 256 -6.98 14.10 -14.95
CA SER A 256 -7.96 14.86 -14.18
C SER A 256 -8.45 14.12 -12.93
N ILE A 257 -8.35 12.79 -12.89
CA ILE A 257 -8.65 11.96 -11.72
C ILE A 257 -7.76 12.30 -10.50
N LEU A 258 -6.55 12.79 -10.74
CA LEU A 258 -5.58 13.06 -9.67
C LEU A 258 -6.01 14.24 -8.79
N LEU A 259 -6.72 15.23 -9.35
CA LEU A 259 -7.04 16.48 -8.64
C LEU A 259 -8.54 16.77 -8.53
N LYS A 260 -9.36 16.28 -9.47
CA LYS A 260 -10.78 16.64 -9.51
C LYS A 260 -11.60 15.74 -8.58
N PRO A 261 -12.69 16.26 -7.99
CA PRO A 261 -13.59 15.47 -7.17
C PRO A 261 -14.08 14.20 -7.90
N PRO A 262 -14.19 13.05 -7.20
CA PRO A 262 -14.62 11.78 -7.77
C PRO A 262 -15.86 11.87 -8.67
N GLN A 263 -16.85 12.66 -8.29
CA GLN A 263 -18.11 12.82 -9.04
C GLN A 263 -17.89 13.35 -10.46
N HIS A 264 -16.78 14.05 -10.70
CA HIS A 264 -16.45 14.70 -11.98
C HIS A 264 -15.33 14.02 -12.77
N SER A 265 -14.62 13.08 -12.16
CA SER A 265 -13.40 12.50 -12.75
C SER A 265 -13.37 10.98 -12.77
N ILE A 266 -13.93 10.32 -11.75
CA ILE A 266 -14.00 8.86 -11.71
C ILE A 266 -15.07 8.37 -12.69
N PRO A 267 -14.82 7.34 -13.51
CA PRO A 267 -15.81 6.83 -14.45
C PRO A 267 -17.10 6.36 -13.75
N LEU A 268 -18.25 6.63 -14.39
CA LEU A 268 -19.58 6.32 -13.84
C LEU A 268 -19.76 4.87 -13.31
N PRO A 269 -19.21 3.82 -13.96
CA PRO A 269 -19.32 2.44 -13.44
C PRO A 269 -18.69 2.21 -12.06
N TYR A 270 -17.79 3.09 -11.61
CA TYR A 270 -17.16 3.04 -10.29
C TYR A 270 -17.83 3.96 -9.27
N GLN A 271 -18.83 4.74 -9.67
CA GLN A 271 -19.55 5.64 -8.79
C GLN A 271 -20.83 4.99 -8.28
N CYS A 272 -21.10 5.13 -6.98
CA CYS A 272 -22.37 4.72 -6.43
C CYS A 272 -23.50 5.66 -6.90
N GLN A 273 -24.56 5.13 -7.52
CA GLN A 273 -25.68 5.92 -8.05
C GLN A 273 -26.95 5.82 -7.18
N SER A 274 -27.13 4.73 -6.45
CA SER A 274 -28.29 4.51 -5.60
C SER A 274 -27.99 3.43 -4.57
N THR A 275 -28.35 3.65 -3.30
CA THR A 275 -28.21 2.66 -2.23
C THR A 275 -29.06 1.39 -2.43
N SER A 276 -30.01 1.41 -3.38
CA SER A 276 -30.77 0.23 -3.80
C SER A 276 -30.04 -0.66 -4.81
N LEU A 277 -28.92 -0.20 -5.36
CA LEU A 277 -28.15 -0.93 -6.37
C LEU A 277 -27.36 -2.07 -5.70
N GLN A 278 -27.70 -3.29 -6.08
CA GLN A 278 -26.85 -4.46 -5.92
C GLN A 278 -26.17 -4.74 -7.25
N ALA A 279 -24.84 -4.78 -7.25
CA ALA A 279 -24.05 -4.95 -8.46
C ALA A 279 -22.87 -5.89 -8.20
N CYS A 280 -22.28 -6.42 -9.28
CA CYS A 280 -20.97 -7.01 -9.18
C CYS A 280 -19.95 -5.92 -8.84
N PHE A 281 -18.92 -6.31 -8.07
CA PHE A 281 -17.71 -5.53 -7.92
C PHE A 281 -17.07 -5.31 -9.30
N TYR A 282 -16.23 -4.29 -9.43
CA TYR A 282 -15.74 -3.83 -10.73
C TYR A 282 -14.88 -4.86 -11.49
N ASP A 283 -14.35 -5.87 -10.77
CA ASP A 283 -13.58 -7.01 -11.29
C ASP A 283 -14.42 -8.29 -11.42
N TYR A 284 -15.72 -8.22 -11.12
CA TYR A 284 -16.69 -9.32 -11.15
C TYR A 284 -16.40 -10.49 -10.19
N THR A 285 -15.52 -10.33 -9.20
CA THR A 285 -15.21 -11.43 -8.27
C THR A 285 -16.17 -11.52 -7.09
N TRP A 286 -16.88 -10.44 -6.78
CA TRP A 286 -17.83 -10.35 -5.65
C TRP A 286 -19.11 -9.62 -6.04
N THR A 287 -20.18 -9.79 -5.24
CA THR A 287 -21.36 -8.92 -5.28
C THR A 287 -21.28 -7.90 -4.16
N GLY A 288 -21.64 -6.66 -4.42
CA GLY A 288 -21.69 -5.58 -3.43
C GLY A 288 -22.99 -4.80 -3.49
N THR A 289 -23.21 -4.00 -2.45
CA THR A 289 -24.28 -3.00 -2.39
C THR A 289 -23.67 -1.62 -2.35
N CYS A 290 -24.29 -0.71 -3.09
CA CYS A 290 -23.92 0.68 -3.15
C CYS A 290 -24.13 1.37 -1.78
N SER A 291 -23.17 2.18 -1.32
CA SER A 291 -23.30 3.04 -0.14
C SER A 291 -23.03 4.49 -0.54
N LEU A 292 -23.90 5.41 -0.11
CA LEU A 292 -23.79 6.86 -0.32
C LEU A 292 -23.65 7.60 1.01
#